data_AF-A0A848CXY1-F1
#
_entry.id   AF-A0A848CXY1-F1
#
_cell.length_a   1.000
_cell.length_b   1.000
_cell.length_c   1.000
_cell.angle_alpha   90.00
_cell.angle_beta   90.00
_cell.angle_gamma   90.00
#
_symmetry.space_group_name_H-M   'P 1'
#
loop_
_entity.id
_entity.type
_entity.pdbx_description
1 polymer ?
#
loop_
_entity_poly.entity_id
_entity_poly.type
_entity_poly.pdbx_seq_one_letter_code
_entity_poly.pdbx_strand_id
1 'polypeptide(L)' 'MVPTAARAPTRAEAKKRTFEYIACFYNGKRIHSPLGYFMPNQYESMYQSEA' A
#
# COMPACT_ATOMS: atom_id res chain seq x y z
N MET A 1 2.27 9.76 25.15
CA MET A 1 3.14 10.08 24.00
C MET A 1 2.76 9.18 22.85
N VAL A 2 2.16 9.73 21.78
CA VAL A 2 1.92 8.95 20.55
C VAL A 2 3.23 8.92 19.78
N PRO A 3 3.79 7.75 19.43
CA PRO A 3 5.03 7.69 18.66
C PRO A 3 4.75 8.29 17.28
N THR A 4 5.31 9.46 17.02
CA THR A 4 5.31 10.06 15.68
C THR A 4 6.11 9.13 14.77
N ALA A 5 5.63 8.88 13.55
CA ALA A 5 6.30 8.00 12.59
C ALA A 5 7.80 8.34 12.53
N ALA A 6 8.63 7.43 13.03
CA ALA A 6 10.05 7.68 13.21
C ALA A 6 10.67 8.01 11.85
N ARG A 7 11.36 9.15 11.76
CA ARG A 7 12.09 9.57 10.55
C ARG A 7 13.07 8.47 10.14
N ALA A 8 13.06 8.08 8.87
CA ALA A 8 14.04 7.14 8.35
C ALA A 8 15.44 7.82 8.39
N PRO A 9 16.45 7.19 9.03
CA PRO A 9 17.77 7.78 9.21
C PRO A 9 18.55 7.92 7.90
N THR A 10 18.24 7.10 6.88
CA THR A 10 18.90 7.14 5.57
C THR A 10 17.89 7.21 4.43
N ARG A 11 18.33 7.74 3.27
CA ARG A 11 17.53 7.73 2.05
C ARG A 11 17.17 6.32 1.58
N ALA A 12 18.08 5.36 1.77
CA ALA A 12 17.84 3.96 1.41
C ALA A 12 16.70 3.35 2.25
N GLU A 13 16.71 3.61 3.56
CA GLU A 13 15.65 3.14 4.45
C GLU A 13 14.31 3.84 4.18
N ALA A 14 14.33 5.14 3.88
CA ALA A 14 13.11 5.87 3.48
C ALA A 14 12.48 5.23 2.25
N LYS A 15 13.27 4.95 1.21
CA LYS A 15 12.81 4.25 0.00
C LYS A 15 12.22 2.88 0.31
N LYS A 16 12.89 2.09 1.16
CA LYS A 16 12.42 0.76 1.57
C LYS A 16 11.06 0.86 2.26
N ARG A 17 10.91 1.77 3.23
CA ARG A 17 9.66 1.98 3.95
C ARG A 17 8.54 2.47 3.04
N THR A 18 8.83 3.36 2.09
CA THR A 18 7.86 3.81 1.09
C THR A 18 7.39 2.65 0.22
N PHE A 19 8.33 1.83 -0.28
CA PHE A 19 7.98 0.67 -1.08
C PHE A 19 7.12 -0.33 -0.29
N GLU A 20 7.50 -0.64 0.95
CA GLU A 20 6.76 -1.55 1.82
C GLU A 20 5.34 -1.04 2.12
N TYR A 21 5.20 0.27 2.37
CA TYR A 21 3.89 0.88 2.54
C TYR A 21 3.02 0.75 1.30
N ILE A 22 3.56 1.06 0.10
CA ILE A 22 2.78 1.02 -1.13
C ILE A 22 2.45 -0.42 -1.54
N ALA A 23 3.46 -1.29 -1.67
CA ALA A 23 3.30 -2.62 -2.23
C ALA A 23 2.63 -3.60 -1.26
N CYS A 24 3.08 -3.64 -0.01
CA CYS A 24 2.63 -4.66 0.95
C CYS A 24 1.37 -4.22 1.71
N PHE A 25 1.27 -2.94 2.08
CA PHE A 25 0.15 -2.45 2.88
C PHE A 25 -0.96 -1.83 2.03
N TYR A 26 -0.65 -0.80 1.25
CA TYR A 26 -1.66 -0.06 0.48
C TYR A 26 -2.28 -0.96 -0.58
N ASN A 27 -1.46 -1.49 -1.51
CA ASN A 27 -1.96 -2.30 -2.60
C ASN A 27 -2.47 -3.67 -2.14
N GLY A 28 -1.87 -4.24 -1.08
CA GLY A 28 -2.10 -5.63 -0.68
C GLY A 28 -2.92 -5.86 0.59
N LYS A 29 -3.30 -4.82 1.34
CA LYS A 29 -4.07 -4.97 2.60
C LYS A 29 -5.14 -3.88 2.79
N ARG A 30 -4.94 -2.69 2.23
CA ARG A 30 -5.87 -1.58 2.44
C ARG A 30 -7.13 -1.80 1.63
N ILE A 31 -8.28 -1.72 2.31
CA ILE A 31 -9.59 -1.80 1.69
C ILE A 31 -10.05 -0.39 1.30
N HIS A 32 -10.59 -0.23 0.08
CA HIS A 32 -11.05 1.05 -0.45
C HIS A 32 -12.55 1.02 -0.74
N SER A 33 -13.33 1.89 -0.09
CA SER A 33 -14.78 1.99 -0.36
C SER A 33 -15.11 2.38 -1.81
N PRO A 34 -14.33 3.23 -2.52
CA PRO A 34 -14.59 3.49 -3.94
C PRO A 34 -14.36 2.27 -4.84
N LEU A 35 -13.53 1.31 -4.40
CA LEU A 35 -13.28 0.05 -5.09
C LEU A 35 -14.25 -1.05 -4.65
N GLY A 36 -15.39 -0.70 -4.04
CA GLY A 36 -16.36 -1.69 -3.56
C GLY A 36 -15.85 -2.53 -2.40
N TYR A 37 -14.96 -1.97 -1.57
CA TYR A 37 -14.30 -2.67 -0.46
C TYR A 37 -13.31 -3.76 -0.89
N PHE A 38 -12.75 -3.65 -2.09
CA PHE A 38 -11.61 -4.46 -2.51
C PHE A 38 -10.27 -3.77 -2.22
N MET A 39 -9.23 -4.59 -2.13
CA MET A 39 -7.85 -4.11 -2.16
C MET A 39 -7.48 -3.68 -3.58
N PRO A 40 -6.59 -2.68 -3.77
CA PRO A 40 -6.23 -2.19 -5.09
C PRO A 40 -5.74 -3.30 -6.03
N ASN A 41 -4.89 -4.21 -5.54
CA ASN A 41 -4.39 -5.32 -6.35
C ASN A 41 -5.49 -6.34 -6.74
N GLN A 42 -6.46 -6.58 -5.86
CA GLN A 42 -7.59 -7.46 -6.12
C GLN A 42 -8.50 -6.84 -7.18
N TYR A 43 -8.79 -5.55 -7.03
CA TYR A 43 -9.59 -4.81 -7.99
C TYR A 43 -8.94 -4.85 -9.37
N GLU A 44 -7.65 -4.53 -9.49
CA GLU A 44 -6.92 -4.63 -10.77
C GLU A 44 -6.95 -6.04 -11.36
N SER A 45 -6.82 -7.08 -10.54
CA SER A 45 -6.84 -8.48 -11.01
C SER A 45 -8.18 -8.87 -11.64
N MET A 46 -9.30 -8.34 -11.13
CA MET A 46 -10.63 -8.60 -11.68
C MET A 46 -10.76 -8.05 -13.11
N TYR A 47 -10.27 -6.83 -13.37
CA TYR A 47 -10.34 -6.22 -14.70
C TYR A 47 -9.29 -6.76 -15.67
N GLN A 48 -8.13 -7.21 -15.18
CA GLN A 48 -7.11 -7.83 -16.04
C GLN A 48 -7.53 -9.20 -16.57
N SER A 49 -8.41 -9.93 -15.86
CA SER A 49 -8.99 -11.18 -16.36
C SER A 49 -10.13 -10.99 -17.36
N GLU A 50 -10.70 -9.79 -17.44
CA GLU A 50 -11.81 -9.43 -18.34
C GLU A 50 -11.34 -8.83 -19.68
N ALA A 51 -10.03 -8.58 -19.83
CA ALA A 51 -9.38 -8.07 -21.04
C ALA A 51 -8.78 -9.20 -21.89
#